data_AF-A0A938J6Q7-F1
#
_entry.id   AF-A0A938J6Q7-F1
#
_cell.length_a   1.000
_cell.length_b   1.000
_cell.length_c   1.000
_cell.angle_alpha   90.00
_cell.angle_beta   90.00
_cell.angle_gamma   90.00
#
_symmetry.space_group_name_H-M   'P 1'
#
loop_
_entity.id
_entity.type
_entity.pdbx_description
1 polymer ?
#
loop_
_entity_poly.entity_id
_entity_poly.type
_entity_poly.pdbx_seq_one_letter_code
_entity_poly.pdbx_strand_id
1 'polypeptide(L)'
;LVFAGQPLAMGIAVQGAPQPVAGTALVSNAQVRSDLNRPLKAGFKSISVTAVLMWLIAAGIIGLIVYLSAIERTRDFAVFKATGAPDRLIVGGLMIQAVLVALAAAVIAIGVSRLVAKGMPVQTALSGAAVLQLVVISVVVGVLASIAAVRRALSTDPAVAFGGA
;
A
#
# COMPACT_ATOMS: atom_id res chain seq x y z
N LEU A 1 6.66 -20.15 -34.31
CA LEU A 1 7.55 -20.31 -35.48
C LEU A 1 8.98 -20.75 -35.15
N VAL A 2 9.47 -20.68 -33.89
CA VAL A 2 10.90 -20.97 -33.61
C VAL A 2 11.23 -22.46 -33.38
N PHE A 3 10.26 -23.34 -33.07
CA PHE A 3 10.58 -24.71 -32.61
C PHE A 3 9.76 -25.85 -33.22
N ALA A 4 9.32 -25.73 -34.47
CA ALA A 4 8.85 -26.79 -35.40
C ALA A 4 8.36 -28.18 -34.86
N GLY A 5 7.65 -28.25 -33.72
CA GLY A 5 7.10 -29.48 -33.15
C GLY A 5 8.12 -30.49 -32.58
N GLN A 6 9.39 -30.14 -32.40
CA GLN A 6 10.38 -31.09 -31.84
C GLN A 6 10.35 -31.11 -30.30
N PRO A 7 10.42 -32.31 -29.66
CA PRO A 7 10.43 -32.45 -28.21
C PRO A 7 11.82 -32.05 -27.66
N LEU A 8 12.06 -30.74 -27.57
CA LEU A 8 13.27 -30.19 -26.99
C LEU A 8 13.04 -29.96 -25.49
N ALA A 9 13.66 -30.80 -24.64
CA ALA A 9 13.74 -30.53 -23.22
C ALA A 9 14.72 -29.38 -22.98
N MET A 10 14.19 -28.18 -22.71
CA MET A 10 14.99 -26.96 -22.50
C MET A 10 15.76 -26.95 -21.16
N GLY A 11 15.54 -27.94 -20.30
CA GLY A 11 16.26 -28.14 -19.04
C GLY A 11 15.84 -29.42 -18.33
N ILE A 12 16.77 -30.09 -17.66
CA ILE A 12 16.54 -31.31 -16.87
C ILE A 12 16.91 -31.01 -15.43
N ALA A 13 15.98 -31.16 -14.50
CA ALA A 13 16.26 -31.04 -13.07
C ALA A 13 16.77 -32.40 -12.55
N VAL A 14 17.94 -32.39 -11.91
CA VAL A 14 18.58 -33.59 -11.33
C VAL A 14 18.87 -33.33 -9.87
N GLN A 15 18.56 -34.28 -8.99
CA GLN A 15 18.87 -34.22 -7.56
C GLN A 15 20.18 -34.96 -7.28
N GLY A 16 21.19 -34.29 -6.73
CA GLY A 16 22.50 -34.88 -6.40
C GLY A 16 23.68 -34.05 -6.88
N ALA A 17 24.81 -34.71 -7.20
CA ALA A 17 25.99 -34.13 -7.84
C ALA A 17 26.07 -34.58 -9.32
N PRO A 18 25.29 -33.96 -10.24
CA PRO A 18 25.28 -34.35 -11.64
C PRO A 18 26.63 -34.05 -12.29
N GLN A 19 27.11 -34.95 -13.15
CA GLN A 19 28.20 -34.65 -14.06
C GLN A 19 27.66 -34.03 -15.36
N PRO A 20 28.36 -33.03 -15.94
CA PRO A 20 27.92 -32.42 -17.18
C PRO A 20 28.00 -33.44 -18.33
N VAL A 21 26.90 -33.64 -19.03
CA VAL A 21 26.87 -34.43 -20.27
C VAL A 21 27.32 -33.52 -21.42
N ALA A 22 28.04 -34.06 -22.40
CA ALA A 22 28.52 -33.28 -23.55
C ALA A 22 27.39 -32.49 -24.22
N GLY A 23 27.60 -31.17 -24.41
CA GLY A 23 26.58 -30.27 -24.95
C GLY A 23 25.58 -29.69 -23.94
N THR A 24 25.71 -30.03 -22.64
CA THR A 24 24.86 -29.48 -21.57
C THR A 24 25.67 -28.58 -20.62
N ALA A 25 25.02 -27.54 -20.10
CA ALA A 25 25.57 -26.69 -19.06
C ALA A 25 24.93 -27.05 -17.72
N LEU A 26 25.77 -27.29 -16.70
CA LEU A 26 25.31 -27.40 -15.33
C LEU A 26 24.96 -26.01 -14.81
N VAL A 27 23.66 -25.80 -14.57
CA VAL A 27 23.14 -24.55 -14.02
C VAL A 27 22.68 -24.81 -12.59
N SER A 28 23.23 -24.06 -11.64
CA SER A 28 22.80 -24.15 -10.24
C SER A 28 21.37 -23.61 -10.08
N ASN A 29 20.67 -24.06 -9.03
CA ASN A 29 19.34 -23.53 -8.68
C ASN A 29 19.32 -22.00 -8.54
N ALA A 30 20.43 -21.39 -8.08
CA ALA A 30 20.55 -19.94 -7.94
C ALA A 30 20.58 -19.23 -9.31
N GLN A 31 21.28 -19.79 -10.29
CA GLN A 31 21.35 -19.25 -11.65
C GLN A 31 20.00 -19.41 -12.37
N VAL A 32 19.34 -20.57 -12.26
CA VAL A 32 17.99 -20.78 -12.83
C VAL A 32 17.00 -19.74 -12.27
N ARG A 33 16.99 -19.52 -10.96
CA ARG A 33 16.12 -18.50 -10.33
C ARG A 33 16.44 -17.09 -10.83
N SER A 34 17.72 -16.74 -10.98
CA SER A 34 18.14 -15.43 -11.50
C SER A 34 17.65 -15.21 -12.94
N ASP A 35 17.76 -16.23 -13.79
CA ASP A 35 17.34 -16.16 -15.19
C ASP A 35 15.82 -16.08 -15.32
N LEU A 36 15.07 -16.83 -14.51
CA LEU A 36 13.60 -16.73 -14.46
C LEU A 36 13.12 -15.38 -13.93
N ASN A 37 13.86 -14.78 -13.00
CA ASN A 37 13.53 -13.45 -12.47
C ASN A 37 13.82 -12.32 -13.46
N ARG A 38 14.72 -12.51 -14.43
CA ARG A 38 15.16 -11.47 -15.36
C ARG A 38 14.00 -10.90 -16.20
N PRO A 39 13.18 -11.72 -16.88
CA PRO A 39 12.00 -11.24 -17.62
C PRO A 39 10.92 -10.66 -16.70
N LEU A 40 10.73 -11.24 -15.51
CA LEU A 40 9.70 -10.81 -14.57
C LEU A 40 9.98 -9.45 -13.91
N LYS A 41 11.26 -9.09 -13.74
CA LYS A 41 11.68 -7.81 -13.12
C LYS A 41 11.06 -6.59 -13.80
N ALA A 42 10.95 -6.58 -15.13
CA ALA A 42 10.38 -5.45 -15.85
C ALA A 42 8.89 -5.27 -15.52
N GLY A 43 8.12 -6.37 -15.52
CA GLY A 43 6.70 -6.36 -15.15
C GLY A 43 6.48 -5.94 -13.70
N PHE A 44 7.21 -6.55 -12.76
CA PHE A 44 7.12 -6.18 -11.34
C PHE A 44 7.47 -4.72 -11.08
N LYS A 45 8.48 -4.19 -11.77
CA LYS A 45 8.85 -2.77 -11.65
C LYS A 45 7.70 -1.87 -12.07
N SER A 46 7.02 -2.16 -13.17
CA SER A 46 5.86 -1.37 -13.62
C SER A 46 4.73 -1.41 -12.60
N ILE A 47 4.39 -2.60 -12.09
CA ILE A 47 3.36 -2.77 -11.06
C ILE A 47 3.72 -1.97 -9.81
N SER A 48 4.97 -2.04 -9.37
CA SER A 48 5.45 -1.33 -8.19
C SER A 48 5.35 0.19 -8.35
N VAL A 49 5.69 0.74 -9.52
CA VAL A 49 5.60 2.18 -9.78
C VAL A 49 4.14 2.63 -9.77
N THR A 50 3.26 1.90 -10.44
CA THR A 50 1.82 2.21 -10.44
C THR A 50 1.23 2.12 -9.04
N ALA A 51 1.61 1.11 -8.25
CA ALA A 51 1.17 0.96 -6.86
C ALA A 51 1.60 2.16 -6.00
N VAL A 52 2.84 2.60 -6.12
CA VAL A 52 3.33 3.79 -5.40
C VAL A 52 2.56 5.05 -5.81
N LEU A 53 2.30 5.25 -7.10
CA LEU A 53 1.49 6.37 -7.57
C LEU A 53 0.06 6.31 -7.00
N MET A 54 -0.56 5.12 -6.97
CA MET A 54 -1.87 4.94 -6.36
C MET A 54 -1.86 5.25 -4.86
N TRP A 55 -0.81 4.88 -4.13
CA TRP A 55 -0.69 5.25 -2.72
C TRP A 55 -0.57 6.76 -2.51
N LEU A 56 0.16 7.47 -3.39
CA LEU A 56 0.24 8.93 -3.33
C LEU A 56 -1.12 9.59 -3.59
N ILE A 57 -1.85 9.11 -4.60
CA ILE A 57 -3.20 9.60 -4.90
C ILE A 57 -4.15 9.32 -3.74
N ALA A 58 -4.13 8.11 -3.19
CA ALA A 58 -4.95 7.74 -2.03
C ALA A 58 -4.63 8.63 -0.81
N ALA A 59 -3.34 8.87 -0.53
CA ALA A 59 -2.91 9.78 0.53
C ALA A 59 -3.47 11.20 0.33
N GLY A 60 -3.43 11.71 -0.91
CA GLY A 60 -3.99 13.01 -1.27
C GLY A 60 -5.50 13.09 -1.07
N ILE A 61 -6.25 12.08 -1.51
CA ILE A 61 -7.71 12.02 -1.35
C ILE A 61 -8.09 11.94 0.13
N ILE A 62 -7.47 11.04 0.89
CA ILE A 62 -7.72 10.91 2.33
C ILE A 62 -7.38 12.24 3.02
N GLY A 63 -6.24 12.85 2.68
CA GLY A 63 -5.81 14.11 3.26
C GLY A 63 -6.78 15.24 2.97
N LEU A 64 -7.32 15.31 1.75
CA LEU A 64 -8.34 16.27 1.36
C LEU A 64 -9.65 16.06 2.12
N ILE A 65 -10.12 14.83 2.26
CA ILE A 65 -11.35 14.51 3.01
C ILE A 65 -11.20 14.91 4.47
N VAL A 66 -10.07 14.56 5.10
CA VAL A 66 -9.81 14.89 6.51
C VAL A 66 -9.62 16.41 6.68
N TYR A 67 -8.98 17.08 5.72
CA TYR A 67 -8.85 18.54 5.70
C TYR A 67 -10.21 19.24 5.59
N LEU A 68 -11.08 18.76 4.69
CA LEU A 68 -12.44 19.28 4.55
C LEU A 68 -13.25 19.06 5.83
N SER A 69 -13.17 17.86 6.41
CA SER A 69 -13.80 17.55 7.69
C SER A 69 -13.31 18.49 8.82
N ALA A 70 -12.03 18.88 8.79
CA ALA A 70 -11.49 19.84 9.75
C ALA A 70 -12.07 21.25 9.57
N ILE A 71 -12.34 21.68 8.32
CA ILE A 71 -12.99 22.97 8.04
C ILE A 71 -14.45 22.94 8.50
N GLU A 72 -15.19 21.89 8.19
CA GLU A 72 -16.60 21.75 8.59
C GLU A 72 -16.78 21.79 10.12
N ARG A 73 -15.80 21.27 10.86
CA ARG A 73 -15.80 21.20 12.33
C ARG A 73 -15.02 22.32 13.02
N THR A 74 -14.73 23.42 12.31
CA THR A 74 -13.97 24.56 12.86
C THR A 74 -14.58 25.09 14.16
N ARG A 75 -15.91 25.17 14.26
CA ARG A 75 -16.59 25.66 15.46
C ARG A 75 -16.43 24.72 16.64
N ASP A 76 -16.53 23.41 16.42
CA ASP A 76 -16.31 22.39 17.45
C ASP A 76 -14.89 22.49 18.01
N PHE A 77 -13.89 22.68 17.14
CA PHE A 77 -12.49 22.85 17.55
C PHE A 77 -12.30 24.15 18.34
N ALA A 78 -12.95 25.25 17.93
CA ALA A 78 -12.89 26.49 18.67
C ALA A 78 -13.47 26.32 20.09
N VAL A 79 -14.58 25.59 20.24
CA VAL A 79 -15.16 25.27 21.56
C VAL A 79 -14.21 24.41 22.40
N PHE A 80 -13.58 23.38 21.82
CA PHE A 80 -12.57 22.59 22.52
C PHE A 80 -11.39 23.45 22.99
N LYS A 81 -10.87 24.34 22.14
CA LYS A 81 -9.78 25.25 22.53
C LYS A 81 -10.23 26.27 23.58
N ALA A 82 -11.45 26.79 23.49
CA ALA A 82 -12.02 27.74 24.45
C ALA A 82 -12.27 27.12 25.83
N THR A 83 -12.58 25.82 25.88
CA THR A 83 -12.73 25.05 27.12
C THR A 83 -11.39 24.55 27.70
N GLY A 84 -10.27 24.89 27.05
CA GLY A 84 -8.92 24.55 27.52
C GLY A 84 -8.42 23.16 27.09
N ALA A 85 -9.07 22.51 26.12
CA ALA A 85 -8.58 21.25 25.59
C ALA A 85 -7.23 21.46 24.86
N PRO A 86 -6.21 20.62 25.13
CA PRO A 86 -4.93 20.78 24.49
C PRO A 86 -4.97 20.36 23.02
N ASP A 87 -4.26 21.09 22.16
CA ASP A 87 -4.17 20.87 20.70
C ASP A 87 -3.87 19.41 20.30
N ARG A 88 -3.08 18.69 21.12
CA ARG A 88 -2.79 17.26 20.94
C ARG A 88 -4.02 16.36 20.88
N LEU A 89 -5.13 16.72 21.55
CA LEU A 89 -6.38 15.94 21.47
C LEU A 89 -7.05 16.13 20.11
N ILE A 90 -7.08 17.36 19.59
CA ILE A 90 -7.64 17.67 18.27
C ILE A 90 -6.81 16.99 17.18
N VAL A 91 -5.47 17.12 17.27
CA VAL A 91 -4.53 16.46 16.38
C VAL A 91 -4.66 14.94 16.46
N GLY A 92 -4.71 14.38 17.67
CA GLY A 92 -4.86 12.95 17.90
C GLY A 92 -6.15 12.40 17.29
N GLY A 93 -7.28 13.08 17.48
CA GLY A 93 -8.56 12.67 16.89
C GLY A 93 -8.52 12.66 15.36
N LEU A 94 -7.94 13.69 14.76
CA LEU A 94 -7.83 13.82 13.30
C LEU A 94 -6.89 12.78 12.69
N MET A 95 -5.77 12.50 13.38
CA MET A 95 -4.82 11.44 13.03
C MET A 95 -5.45 10.06 13.12
N ILE A 96 -6.15 9.76 14.22
CA ILE A 96 -6.86 8.49 14.41
C ILE A 96 -7.93 8.32 13.34
N GLN A 97 -8.72 9.36 13.04
CA GLN A 97 -9.71 9.33 11.96
C GLN A 97 -9.09 8.95 10.62
N ALA A 98 -7.98 9.61 10.23
CA ALA A 98 -7.30 9.34 8.97
C ALA A 98 -6.74 7.90 8.91
N VAL A 99 -6.11 7.44 9.99
CA VAL A 99 -5.56 6.08 10.09
C VAL A 99 -6.68 5.03 10.05
N LEU A 100 -7.80 5.26 10.75
CA LEU A 100 -8.94 4.35 10.73
C LEU A 100 -9.55 4.24 9.34
N VAL A 101 -9.68 5.35 8.61
CA VAL A 101 -10.14 5.35 7.22
C VAL A 101 -9.18 4.54 6.34
N ALA A 102 -7.87 4.74 6.47
CA ALA A 102 -6.87 4.01 5.70
C ALA A 102 -6.85 2.50 6.03
N LEU A 103 -7.02 2.13 7.30
CA LEU A 103 -7.11 0.73 7.73
C LEU A 103 -8.41 0.08 7.25
N ALA A 104 -9.54 0.78 7.29
CA ALA A 104 -10.81 0.28 6.76
C ALA A 104 -10.69 -0.01 5.25
N ALA A 105 -10.06 0.91 4.50
CA ALA A 105 -9.76 0.69 3.09
C ALA A 105 -8.84 -0.53 2.87
N ALA A 106 -7.86 -0.75 3.73
CA ALA A 106 -6.98 -1.92 3.68
C ALA A 106 -7.73 -3.24 3.88
N VAL A 107 -8.66 -3.28 4.84
CA VAL A 107 -9.51 -4.46 5.10
C VAL A 107 -10.37 -4.77 3.88
N ILE A 108 -10.99 -3.75 3.28
CA ILE A 108 -11.76 -3.89 2.04
C ILE A 108 -10.86 -4.40 0.91
N ALA A 109 -9.66 -3.84 0.75
CA ALA A 109 -8.70 -4.25 -0.27
C ALA A 109 -8.28 -5.72 -0.12
N ILE A 110 -8.10 -6.23 1.10
CA ILE A 110 -7.83 -7.67 1.35
C ILE A 110 -9.02 -8.52 0.88
N GLY A 111 -10.25 -8.11 1.19
CA GLY A 111 -11.45 -8.80 0.73
C GLY A 111 -11.54 -8.85 -0.80
N VAL A 112 -11.36 -7.70 -1.46
CA VAL A 112 -11.34 -7.58 -2.92
C VAL A 112 -10.22 -8.43 -3.54
N SER A 113 -9.02 -8.39 -2.98
CA SER A 113 -7.89 -9.19 -3.43
C SER A 113 -8.20 -10.69 -3.42
N ARG A 114 -8.84 -11.19 -2.36
CA ARG A 114 -9.28 -12.58 -2.26
C ARG A 114 -10.36 -12.94 -3.27
N LEU A 115 -11.26 -12.01 -3.60
CA LEU A 115 -12.28 -12.24 -4.63
C LEU A 115 -11.64 -12.33 -6.02
N VAL A 116 -10.72 -11.42 -6.34
CA VAL A 116 -9.97 -11.45 -7.61
C VAL A 116 -9.14 -12.73 -7.72
N ALA A 117 -8.50 -13.16 -6.64
CA ALA A 117 -7.71 -14.38 -6.59
C ALA A 117 -8.48 -15.63 -7.04
N LYS A 118 -9.79 -15.72 -6.75
CA LYS A 118 -10.64 -16.86 -7.17
C LYS A 118 -10.80 -16.98 -8.68
N GLY A 119 -10.71 -15.87 -9.42
CA GLY A 119 -10.84 -15.85 -10.86
C GLY A 119 -9.54 -16.13 -11.62
N MET A 120 -8.41 -16.25 -10.93
CA MET A 120 -7.11 -16.45 -11.57
C MET A 120 -6.78 -17.94 -11.75
N PRO A 121 -6.29 -18.36 -12.93
CA PRO A 121 -5.90 -19.75 -13.19
C PRO A 121 -4.60 -20.16 -12.48
N VAL A 122 -3.88 -19.22 -11.87
CA VAL A 122 -2.62 -19.43 -11.15
C VAL A 122 -2.85 -19.23 -9.66
N GLN A 123 -2.28 -20.11 -8.82
CA GLN A 123 -2.37 -19.99 -7.37
C GLN A 123 -1.77 -18.66 -6.90
N THR A 124 -2.63 -17.77 -6.42
CA THR A 124 -2.23 -16.50 -5.82
C THR A 124 -2.22 -16.66 -4.31
N ALA A 125 -1.03 -16.85 -3.74
CA ALA A 125 -0.86 -16.92 -2.29
C ALA A 125 -0.74 -15.50 -1.72
N LEU A 126 -1.76 -15.05 -0.97
CA LEU A 126 -1.67 -13.84 -0.18
C LEU A 126 -0.83 -14.16 1.07
N SER A 127 0.48 -13.86 1.01
CA SER A 127 1.38 -14.15 2.13
C SER A 127 1.04 -13.24 3.33
N GLY A 128 1.23 -13.77 4.55
CA GLY A 128 1.06 -12.96 5.77
C GLY A 128 1.95 -11.72 5.78
N ALA A 129 3.14 -11.81 5.18
CA ALA A 129 4.03 -10.68 5.00
C ALA A 129 3.43 -9.59 4.09
N ALA A 130 2.74 -9.94 3.01
CA ALA A 130 2.09 -8.98 2.13
C ALA A 130 0.92 -8.27 2.83
N VAL A 131 0.15 -8.99 3.65
CA VAL A 131 -0.92 -8.40 4.46
C VAL A 131 -0.34 -7.43 5.50
N LEU A 132 0.72 -7.83 6.21
CA LEU A 132 1.39 -6.96 7.17
C LEU A 132 1.95 -5.70 6.49
N GLN A 133 2.59 -5.86 5.33
CA GLN A 133 3.10 -4.75 4.54
C GLN A 133 1.98 -3.78 4.13
N LEU A 134 0.84 -4.29 3.68
CA LEU A 134 -0.33 -3.48 3.34
C LEU A 134 -0.81 -2.66 4.55
N VAL A 135 -0.94 -3.28 5.72
CA VAL A 135 -1.36 -2.61 6.96
C VAL A 135 -0.38 -1.50 7.35
N VAL A 136 0.92 -1.78 7.34
CA VAL A 136 1.96 -0.79 7.64
C VAL A 136 1.88 0.40 6.68
N ILE A 137 1.76 0.13 5.38
CA ILE A 137 1.64 1.17 4.36
C ILE A 137 0.38 2.00 4.57
N SER A 138 -0.76 1.38 4.89
CA SER A 138 -2.00 2.08 5.18
C SER A 138 -1.89 3.02 6.38
N VAL A 139 -1.21 2.60 7.45
CA VAL A 139 -0.95 3.48 8.61
C VAL A 139 -0.07 4.66 8.20
N VAL A 140 1.03 4.40 7.49
CA VAL A 140 1.94 5.47 7.02
C VAL A 140 1.20 6.46 6.13
N VAL A 141 0.42 5.98 5.16
CA VAL A 141 -0.40 6.80 4.28
C VAL A 141 -1.42 7.62 5.06
N GLY A 142 -2.12 7.02 6.02
CA GLY A 142 -3.09 7.72 6.88
C GLY A 142 -2.45 8.84 7.70
N VAL A 143 -1.26 8.62 8.25
CA VAL A 143 -0.49 9.63 9.01
C VAL A 143 0.03 10.74 8.09
N LEU A 144 0.51 10.40 6.89
CA LEU A 144 0.97 11.41 5.93
C LEU A 144 -0.19 12.28 5.43
N ALA A 145 -1.35 11.67 5.19
CA ALA A 145 -2.55 12.33 4.71
C ALA A 145 -3.06 13.40 5.70
N SER A 146 -3.01 13.13 6.99
CA SER A 146 -3.55 14.03 8.04
C SER A 146 -2.68 15.25 8.33
N ILE A 147 -1.46 15.37 7.77
CA ILE A 147 -0.57 16.52 7.99
C ILE A 147 -1.25 17.84 7.60
N ALA A 148 -1.87 17.90 6.42
CA ALA A 148 -2.54 19.11 5.94
C ALA A 148 -3.73 19.50 6.83
N ALA A 149 -4.51 18.50 7.25
CA ALA A 149 -5.68 18.69 8.10
C ALA A 149 -5.29 19.17 9.51
N VAL A 150 -4.21 18.63 10.06
CA VAL A 150 -3.67 19.05 11.36
C VAL A 150 -3.23 20.50 11.33
N ARG A 151 -2.49 20.92 10.29
CA ARG A 151 -2.12 22.33 10.13
C ARG A 151 -3.34 23.25 10.15
N ARG A 152 -4.43 22.84 9.49
CA ARG A 152 -5.68 23.61 9.48
C ARG A 152 -6.35 23.66 10.84
N ALA A 153 -6.51 22.52 11.52
CA ALA A 153 -7.17 22.47 12.83
C ALA A 153 -6.42 23.29 13.89
N LEU A 154 -5.09 23.33 13.85
CA LEU A 154 -4.29 24.15 14.76
C LEU A 154 -4.44 25.65 14.50
N SER A 155 -4.66 26.05 13.24
CA SER A 155 -4.86 27.45 12.85
C SER A 155 -6.22 28.05 13.26
N THR A 156 -7.12 27.25 13.85
CA THR A 156 -8.44 27.71 14.30
C THR A 156 -8.33 28.62 15.53
N ASP A 157 -8.95 29.80 15.46
CA ASP A 157 -9.04 30.78 16.54
C ASP A 157 -10.17 30.40 17.54
N PRO A 158 -9.88 30.30 18.86
CA PRO A 158 -10.89 30.07 19.88
C PRO A 158 -12.03 31.12 19.90
N ALA A 159 -11.76 32.36 19.49
CA ALA A 159 -12.77 33.42 19.47
C ALA A 159 -13.94 33.12 18.53
N VAL A 160 -13.75 32.27 17.51
CA VAL A 160 -14.80 31.79 16.59
C VAL A 160 -15.88 30.97 17.32
N ALA A 161 -15.57 30.43 18.51
CA ALA A 161 -16.57 29.77 19.34
C ALA A 161 -17.65 30.74 19.83
N PHE A 162 -17.30 32.00 20.02
CA PHE A 162 -18.16 33.04 20.62
C PHE A 162 -18.59 34.12 19.62
N GLY A 163 -17.85 34.31 18.53
CA GLY A 163 -18.18 35.23 17.44
C GLY A 163 -18.96 34.54 16.33
N GLY A 164 -20.29 34.57 16.42
CA GLY A 164 -21.18 34.34 15.28
C GLY A 164 -21.88 35.64 14.93
N ALA A 165 -21.40 36.30 13.87
CA ALA A 165 -22.19 37.20 13.03
C ALA A 165 -22.05 36.69 11.59
#